data_AF-A0A158K2Z6-F1
#
_entry.id   AF-A0A158K2Z6-F1
#
_cell.length_a   1.000
_cell.length_b   1.000
_cell.length_c   1.000
_cell.angle_alpha   90.00
_cell.angle_beta   90.00
_cell.angle_gamma   90.00
#
_symmetry.space_group_name_H-M   'P 1'
#
loop_
_entity.id
_entity.type
_entity.pdbx_description
1 polymer ?
#
loop_
_entity_poly.entity_id
_entity_poly.type
_entity_poly.pdbx_seq_one_letter_code
_entity_poly.pdbx_strand_id
1 'polypeptide(L)'
;MLRADLDALPVHEANDFTHASCAHGVMHACGHDGHTVMLLGAARLLKALPQLPGSVHFVFQPGEEGGAGARKMIDDGLFERFPTEAVFGMHNWPGLPAGHFGLRRGPIMAAGSRFRITVTGKGAHAAQPHLGLDPIPLACSMVLQCQTIAARHIDPVDLAVISLCMMHAGDTET
;
A
#
# COMPACT_ATOMS: atom_id res chain seq x y z
N MET A 1 18.32 -11.16 8.00
CA MET A 1 17.42 -10.15 8.60
C MET A 1 15.98 -10.65 8.52
N LEU A 2 15.22 -10.45 9.59
CA LEU A 2 13.78 -10.75 9.67
C LEU A 2 13.05 -9.42 9.86
N ARG A 3 12.12 -9.08 8.97
CA ARG A 3 11.40 -7.80 8.94
C ARG A 3 9.92 -7.97 9.26
N ALA A 4 9.38 -7.07 10.08
CA ALA A 4 7.96 -6.85 10.31
C ALA A 4 7.66 -5.35 10.27
N ASP A 5 6.51 -4.96 9.73
CA ASP A 5 5.95 -3.61 9.77
C ASP A 5 5.19 -3.33 11.07
N LEU A 6 4.99 -2.04 11.36
CA LEU A 6 4.50 -1.55 12.65
C LEU A 6 3.28 -0.64 12.56
N ASP A 7 3.04 0.00 11.41
CA ASP A 7 2.07 1.08 11.29
C ASP A 7 0.62 0.59 11.17
N ALA A 8 -0.31 1.42 11.63
CA ALA A 8 -1.74 1.20 11.51
C ALA A 8 -2.34 2.08 10.39
N LEU A 9 -3.63 1.89 10.10
CA LEU A 9 -4.36 2.64 9.08
C LEU A 9 -5.36 3.62 9.70
N PRO A 10 -5.70 4.74 9.00
CA PRO A 10 -6.74 5.68 9.42
C PRO A 10 -8.14 5.10 9.12
N VAL A 11 -8.47 4.02 9.80
CA VAL A 11 -9.72 3.26 9.66
C VAL A 11 -10.38 3.16 11.03
N HIS A 12 -11.68 3.44 11.09
CA HIS A 12 -12.47 3.19 12.29
C HIS A 12 -12.67 1.67 12.46
N GLU A 13 -12.20 1.12 13.58
CA GLU A 13 -12.42 -0.29 13.90
C GLU A 13 -13.88 -0.54 14.24
N ALA A 14 -14.54 -1.40 13.45
CA ALA A 14 -15.94 -1.76 13.63
C ALA A 14 -16.15 -3.04 14.46
N ASN A 15 -15.06 -3.68 14.90
CA ASN A 15 -15.10 -4.90 15.69
C ASN A 15 -15.57 -4.61 17.12
N ASP A 16 -16.16 -5.61 17.76
CA ASP A 16 -16.56 -5.59 19.18
C ASP A 16 -15.56 -6.31 20.09
N PHE A 17 -14.34 -6.55 19.59
CA PHE A 17 -13.31 -7.24 20.34
C PHE A 17 -12.93 -6.50 21.62
N THR A 18 -12.68 -7.25 22.68
CA THR A 18 -12.19 -6.70 23.96
C THR A 18 -10.82 -6.02 23.85
N HIS A 19 -10.09 -6.29 22.77
CA HIS A 19 -8.79 -5.72 22.44
C HIS A 19 -8.86 -4.79 21.22
N ALA A 20 -10.05 -4.32 20.84
CA ALA A 20 -10.20 -3.33 19.79
C ALA A 20 -9.41 -2.04 20.12
N SER A 21 -9.07 -1.29 19.07
CA SER A 21 -8.28 -0.07 19.16
C SER A 21 -8.90 0.95 20.12
N CYS A 22 -8.11 1.41 21.09
CA CYS A 22 -8.46 2.54 21.94
C CYS A 22 -8.26 3.90 21.25
N ALA A 23 -7.62 3.93 20.08
CA ALA A 23 -7.37 5.14 19.31
C ALA A 23 -8.47 5.31 18.24
N HIS A 24 -9.37 6.27 18.48
CA HIS A 24 -10.50 6.49 17.59
C HIS A 24 -10.06 6.81 16.15
N GLY A 25 -10.61 6.07 15.18
CA GLY A 25 -10.27 6.25 13.75
C GLY A 25 -8.95 5.62 13.33
N VAL A 26 -8.32 4.81 14.18
CA VAL A 26 -7.08 4.08 13.87
C VAL A 26 -7.28 2.59 14.14
N MET A 27 -6.89 1.74 13.19
CA MET A 27 -7.00 0.27 13.29
C MET A 27 -5.81 -0.40 12.63
N HIS A 28 -5.32 -1.51 13.20
CA HIS A 28 -4.41 -2.43 12.51
C HIS A 28 -5.15 -3.30 11.48
N ALA A 29 -5.78 -2.65 10.49
CA ALA A 29 -6.60 -3.33 9.48
C ALA A 29 -5.79 -4.15 8.46
N CYS A 30 -4.45 -4.04 8.48
CA CYS A 30 -3.52 -4.81 7.65
C CYS A 30 -2.76 -5.90 8.43
N GLY A 31 -2.97 -6.02 9.75
CA GLY A 31 -2.36 -7.06 10.58
C GLY A 31 -0.89 -6.84 10.99
N HIS A 32 -0.39 -5.60 10.88
CA HIS A 32 0.98 -5.25 11.26
C HIS A 32 1.28 -5.45 12.76
N ASP A 33 0.25 -5.39 13.60
CA ASP A 33 0.29 -5.84 15.00
C ASP A 33 0.65 -7.33 15.10
N GLY A 34 0.00 -8.18 14.31
CA GLY A 34 0.31 -9.60 14.20
C GLY A 34 1.74 -9.84 13.71
N HIS A 35 2.20 -9.11 12.68
CA HIS A 35 3.58 -9.21 12.18
C HIS A 35 4.60 -8.86 13.26
N THR A 36 4.36 -7.77 13.99
CA THR A 36 5.21 -7.31 15.09
C THR A 36 5.29 -8.37 16.20
N VAL A 37 4.15 -8.91 16.64
CA VAL A 37 4.11 -9.94 17.70
C VAL A 37 4.80 -11.23 17.24
N MET A 38 4.59 -11.65 15.99
CA MET A 38 5.27 -12.83 15.42
C MET A 38 6.80 -12.65 15.43
N LEU A 39 7.31 -11.47 15.03
CA LEU A 39 8.74 -11.20 15.02
C LEU A 39 9.34 -11.13 16.45
N LEU A 40 8.62 -10.54 17.40
CA LEU A 40 8.99 -10.55 18.82
C LEU A 40 9.05 -11.99 19.37
N GLY A 41 8.08 -12.82 19.01
CA GLY A 41 8.06 -14.25 19.35
C GLY A 41 9.27 -14.99 18.79
N ALA A 42 9.59 -14.78 17.51
CA ALA A 42 10.77 -15.34 16.87
C ALA A 42 12.06 -14.91 17.57
N ALA A 43 12.18 -13.63 17.92
CA ALA A 43 13.34 -13.11 18.65
C ALA A 43 13.50 -13.76 20.03
N ARG A 44 12.40 -13.90 20.77
CA ARG A 44 12.37 -14.58 22.07
C ARG A 44 12.81 -16.04 21.95
N LEU A 45 12.30 -16.78 20.96
CA LEU A 45 12.63 -18.19 20.75
C LEU A 45 14.09 -18.36 20.32
N LEU A 46 14.56 -17.57 19.35
CA LEU A 46 15.94 -17.63 18.86
C LEU A 46 16.95 -17.31 19.96
N LYS A 47 16.63 -16.37 20.87
CA LYS A 47 17.48 -16.06 22.02
C LYS A 47 17.62 -17.23 23.00
N ALA A 48 16.62 -18.13 23.07
CA ALA A 48 16.64 -19.29 23.94
C ALA A 48 17.38 -20.50 23.34
N LEU A 49 17.66 -20.47 22.03
CA LEU A 49 18.41 -21.52 21.35
C LEU A 49 19.92 -21.36 21.56
N PRO A 50 20.71 -22.43 21.37
CA PRO A 50 22.16 -22.31 21.26
C PRO A 50 22.55 -21.27 20.21
N GLN A 51 23.71 -20.65 20.41
CA GLN A 51 24.22 -19.64 19.49
C GLN A 51 24.29 -20.20 18.06
N LEU A 52 23.62 -19.52 17.14
CA LEU A 52 23.65 -19.85 15.73
C LEU A 52 24.98 -19.39 15.11
N PRO A 53 25.48 -20.08 14.06
CA PRO A 53 26.57 -19.55 13.25
C PRO A 53 26.06 -18.33 12.47
N GLY A 54 26.37 -17.14 12.96
CA GLY A 54 26.01 -15.87 12.34
C GLY A 54 25.13 -14.97 13.20
N SER A 55 24.59 -13.92 12.58
CA SER A 55 23.75 -12.92 13.25
C SER A 55 22.36 -12.86 12.62
N VAL A 56 21.35 -12.66 13.46
CA VAL A 56 19.97 -12.38 13.02
C VAL A 56 19.60 -10.97 13.45
N HIS A 57 19.39 -10.09 12.47
CA HIS A 57 18.85 -8.75 12.70
C HIS A 57 17.33 -8.77 12.63
N PHE A 58 16.66 -8.34 13.70
CA PHE A 58 15.22 -8.17 13.78
C PHE A 58 14.88 -6.71 13.48
N VAL A 59 14.13 -6.46 12.41
CA VAL A 59 13.83 -5.12 11.91
C VAL A 59 12.34 -4.86 12.02
N PHE A 60 12.00 -3.85 12.81
CA PHE A 60 10.65 -3.35 12.97
C PHE A 60 10.52 -2.05 12.18
N GLN A 61 9.83 -2.12 11.04
CA GLN A 61 9.77 -1.06 10.05
C GLN A 61 8.51 -0.20 10.24
N PRO A 62 8.63 1.14 10.37
CA PRO A 62 7.48 2.02 10.36
C PRO A 62 6.96 2.27 8.93
N GLY A 63 5.78 2.87 8.80
CA GLY A 63 5.31 3.56 7.59
C GLY A 63 5.33 2.72 6.30
N GLU A 64 4.89 1.46 6.37
CA GLU A 64 4.67 0.61 5.20
C GLU A 64 3.52 1.14 4.33
N GLU A 65 2.45 1.67 4.95
CA GLU A 65 1.18 2.05 4.32
C GLU A 65 1.26 3.38 3.53
N GLY A 66 2.34 3.57 2.77
CA GLY A 66 2.64 4.76 1.97
C GLY A 66 3.62 5.74 2.62
N GLY A 67 4.10 5.46 3.84
CA GLY A 67 5.09 6.29 4.54
C GLY A 67 6.53 6.13 4.04
N ALA A 68 6.77 5.16 3.15
CA ALA A 68 8.05 4.77 2.60
C ALA A 68 9.11 4.44 3.69
N GLY A 69 8.71 3.83 4.81
CA GLY A 69 9.64 3.62 5.91
C GLY A 69 10.80 2.68 5.59
N ALA A 70 10.62 1.70 4.71
CA ALA A 70 11.73 0.89 4.20
C ALA A 70 12.82 1.76 3.56
N ARG A 71 12.42 2.72 2.70
CA ARG A 71 13.34 3.65 2.04
C ARG A 71 14.09 4.48 3.09
N LYS A 72 13.37 5.08 4.03
CA LYS A 72 13.97 5.91 5.09
C LYS A 72 14.97 5.13 5.95
N MET A 73 14.65 3.90 6.34
CA MET A 73 15.59 3.08 7.11
C MET A 73 16.85 2.74 6.31
N ILE A 74 16.71 2.46 5.00
CA ILE A 74 17.85 2.22 4.11
C ILE A 74 18.70 3.48 4.00
N ASP A 75 18.08 4.64 3.80
CA ASP A 75 18.76 5.93 3.70
C ASP A 75 19.46 6.32 5.03
N ASP A 76 18.93 5.88 6.18
CA ASP A 76 19.55 5.98 7.52
C ASP A 76 20.64 4.90 7.77
N GLY A 77 21.05 4.19 6.72
CA GLY A 77 22.16 3.25 6.73
C GLY A 77 21.85 1.89 7.35
N LEU A 78 20.61 1.40 7.24
CA LEU A 78 20.20 0.07 7.76
C LEU A 78 21.17 -1.04 7.36
N PHE A 79 21.55 -1.11 6.09
CA PHE A 79 22.42 -2.19 5.59
C PHE A 79 23.91 -1.94 5.82
N GLU A 80 24.32 -0.69 6.04
CA GLU A 80 25.70 -0.38 6.46
C GLU A 80 25.92 -0.73 7.93
N ARG A 81 24.95 -0.40 8.78
CA ARG A 81 24.99 -0.67 10.24
C ARG A 81 24.73 -2.13 10.57
N PHE A 82 23.93 -2.81 9.74
CA PHE A 82 23.53 -4.21 9.93
C PHE A 82 23.71 -5.03 8.64
N PRO A 83 24.97 -5.33 8.25
CA PRO A 83 25.27 -6.10 7.05
C PRO A 83 24.47 -7.41 7.01
N THR A 84 23.80 -7.67 5.89
CA THR A 84 22.82 -8.76 5.78
C THR A 84 22.93 -9.44 4.43
N GLU A 85 23.02 -10.77 4.44
CA GLU A 85 23.06 -11.59 3.21
C GLU A 85 21.67 -11.92 2.64
N ALA A 86 20.66 -12.00 3.52
CA ALA A 86 19.29 -12.31 3.13
C ALA A 86 18.27 -11.61 4.04
N VAL A 87 17.19 -11.11 3.43
CA VAL A 87 16.06 -10.48 4.11
C VAL A 87 14.83 -11.36 3.93
N PHE A 88 14.14 -11.65 5.03
CA PHE A 88 12.88 -12.38 5.04
C PHE A 88 11.79 -11.51 5.67
N GLY A 89 10.61 -11.54 5.08
CA GLY A 89 9.39 -10.94 5.61
C GLY A 89 8.22 -11.86 5.32
N MET A 90 7.13 -11.68 6.07
CA MET A 90 5.87 -12.37 5.82
C MET A 90 4.72 -11.39 6.05
N HIS A 91 3.60 -11.65 5.38
CA HIS A 91 2.37 -10.90 5.53
C HIS A 91 1.23 -11.90 5.73
N ASN A 92 0.28 -11.60 6.62
CA ASN A 92 -0.96 -12.36 6.68
C ASN A 92 -1.73 -12.22 5.35
N TRP A 93 -2.50 -13.23 4.98
CA TRP A 93 -3.32 -13.16 3.76
C TRP A 93 -4.71 -13.67 4.08
N PRO A 94 -5.73 -12.80 4.22
CA PRO A 94 -7.07 -13.22 4.66
C PRO A 94 -7.71 -14.34 3.83
N GLY A 95 -7.33 -14.47 2.56
CA GLY A 95 -7.82 -15.54 1.67
C GLY A 95 -7.06 -16.88 1.77
N LEU A 96 -5.98 -16.97 2.56
CA LEU A 96 -5.18 -18.19 2.71
C LEU A 96 -5.60 -18.94 3.98
N PRO A 97 -5.92 -20.25 3.91
CA PRO A 97 -6.28 -21.03 5.10
C PRO A 97 -5.18 -21.01 6.16
N ALA A 98 -5.58 -20.99 7.43
CA ALA A 98 -4.63 -21.04 8.55
C ALA A 98 -3.70 -22.26 8.46
N GLY A 99 -2.46 -22.10 8.90
CA GLY A 99 -1.43 -23.14 8.85
C GLY A 99 -0.77 -23.34 7.48
N HIS A 100 -1.12 -22.52 6.48
CA HIS A 100 -0.53 -22.58 5.14
C HIS A 100 0.36 -21.37 4.87
N PHE A 101 1.39 -21.57 4.04
CA PHE A 101 2.26 -20.51 3.55
C PHE A 101 2.23 -20.49 2.03
N GLY A 102 1.97 -19.32 1.45
CA GLY A 102 2.11 -19.07 0.02
C GLY A 102 3.50 -18.53 -0.30
N LEU A 103 4.21 -19.14 -1.25
CA LEU A 103 5.50 -18.65 -1.73
C LEU A 103 5.49 -18.55 -3.26
N ARG A 104 6.17 -17.54 -3.78
CA ARG A 104 6.42 -17.38 -5.21
C ARG A 104 7.89 -17.05 -5.45
N ARG A 105 8.50 -17.67 -6.46
CA ARG A 105 9.80 -17.25 -6.99
C ARG A 105 9.59 -16.15 -8.03
N GLY A 106 10.46 -15.14 -8.01
CA GLY A 106 10.32 -13.95 -8.85
C GLY A 106 9.41 -12.90 -8.22
N PRO A 107 8.88 -11.95 -9.01
CA PRO A 107 7.99 -10.90 -8.50
C PRO A 107 6.81 -11.50 -7.74
N ILE A 108 6.33 -10.86 -6.66
CA ILE A 108 5.16 -11.34 -5.91
C ILE A 108 4.07 -10.28 -5.74
N MET A 109 4.44 -8.99 -5.77
CA MET A 109 3.53 -7.86 -5.70
C MET A 109 3.71 -6.95 -6.93
N ALA A 110 2.66 -6.20 -7.25
CA ALA A 110 2.73 -5.17 -8.29
C ALA A 110 3.41 -3.89 -7.76
N ALA A 111 4.15 -3.21 -8.62
CA ALA A 111 4.51 -1.82 -8.37
C ALA A 111 3.26 -0.94 -8.54
N GLY A 112 3.07 0.04 -7.64
CA GLY A 112 1.95 0.97 -7.67
C GLY A 112 2.41 2.41 -7.74
N SER A 113 1.66 3.27 -8.42
CA SER A 113 1.84 4.72 -8.39
C SER A 113 0.49 5.40 -8.42
N ARG A 114 0.38 6.54 -7.74
CA ARG A 114 -0.82 7.38 -7.73
C ARG A 114 -0.55 8.63 -8.56
N PHE A 115 -1.55 9.08 -9.32
CA PHE A 115 -1.45 10.31 -10.10
C PHE A 115 -2.73 11.13 -9.98
N ARG A 116 -2.62 12.42 -10.29
CA ARG A 116 -3.76 13.36 -10.35
C ARG A 116 -3.73 14.07 -11.69
N ILE A 117 -4.87 14.16 -12.34
CA ILE A 117 -5.06 14.94 -13.56
C ILE A 117 -5.97 16.11 -13.22
N THR A 118 -5.54 17.32 -13.56
CA THR A 118 -6.36 18.54 -13.46
C THR A 118 -6.73 18.97 -14.88
N VAL A 119 -8.03 18.99 -15.16
CA VAL A 119 -8.58 19.48 -16.43
C VAL A 119 -9.17 20.86 -16.20
N THR A 120 -8.61 21.88 -16.84
CA THR A 120 -9.05 23.26 -16.70
C THR A 120 -9.86 23.69 -17.91
N GLY A 121 -11.12 24.07 -17.66
CA GLY A 121 -12.02 24.63 -18.65
C GLY A 121 -12.30 26.11 -18.44
N LYS A 122 -13.39 26.60 -19.03
CA LYS A 122 -13.92 27.96 -18.86
C LYS A 122 -15.41 27.86 -18.54
N GLY A 123 -15.81 28.32 -17.37
CA GLY A 123 -17.22 28.34 -16.96
C GLY A 123 -18.07 29.23 -17.88
N ALA A 124 -19.33 28.84 -18.06
CA ALA A 124 -20.35 29.62 -18.75
C ALA A 124 -21.73 29.26 -18.19
N HIS A 125 -22.72 30.10 -18.47
CA HIS A 125 -24.11 29.75 -18.18
C HIS A 125 -24.47 28.46 -18.93
N ALA A 126 -25.15 27.51 -18.28
CA ALA A 126 -25.45 26.20 -18.85
C ALA A 126 -26.25 26.28 -20.18
N ALA A 127 -27.12 27.29 -20.31
CA ALA A 127 -27.87 27.57 -21.55
C ALA A 127 -27.04 28.27 -22.66
N GLN A 128 -25.77 28.61 -22.41
CA GLN A 128 -24.88 29.29 -23.35
C GLN A 128 -23.52 28.56 -23.45
N PRO A 129 -23.50 27.25 -23.81
CA PRO A 129 -22.28 26.44 -23.76
C PRO A 129 -21.18 26.95 -24.71
N HIS A 130 -21.55 27.62 -25.81
CA HIS A 130 -20.62 28.22 -26.77
C HIS A 130 -19.74 29.35 -26.20
N LEU A 131 -20.07 29.88 -25.02
CA LEU A 131 -19.26 30.90 -24.34
C LEU A 131 -18.21 30.30 -23.39
N GLY A 132 -18.31 29.00 -23.11
CA GLY A 132 -17.46 28.26 -22.19
C GLY A 132 -16.62 27.19 -22.86
N LEU A 133 -15.83 26.50 -22.05
CA LEU A 133 -15.09 25.29 -22.38
C LEU A 133 -15.37 24.29 -21.26
N ASP A 134 -16.37 23.43 -21.45
CA ASP A 134 -16.79 22.48 -20.44
C ASP A 134 -15.74 21.37 -20.24
N PRO A 135 -15.10 21.25 -19.06
CA PRO A 135 -14.10 20.22 -18.81
C PRO A 135 -14.72 18.83 -18.57
N ILE A 136 -16.02 18.71 -18.27
CA ILE A 136 -16.66 17.45 -17.88
C ILE A 136 -16.66 16.43 -19.02
N PRO A 137 -17.15 16.73 -20.25
CA PRO A 137 -17.11 15.78 -21.35
C PRO A 137 -15.67 15.35 -21.71
N LEU A 138 -14.71 16.28 -21.63
CA LEU A 138 -13.30 15.99 -21.85
C LEU A 138 -12.77 15.00 -20.80
N ALA A 139 -13.03 15.26 -19.51
CA ALA A 139 -12.63 14.36 -18.42
C ALA A 139 -13.24 12.96 -18.58
N CYS A 140 -14.53 12.85 -18.94
CA CYS A 140 -15.18 11.57 -19.23
C CYS A 140 -14.51 10.83 -20.39
N SER A 141 -14.15 11.54 -21.46
CA SER A 141 -13.41 10.95 -22.58
C SER A 141 -12.03 10.44 -22.15
N MET A 142 -11.30 11.22 -21.33
CA MET A 142 -10.03 10.80 -20.77
C MET A 142 -10.16 9.54 -19.90
N VAL A 143 -11.22 9.42 -19.10
CA VAL A 143 -11.49 8.24 -18.27
C VAL A 143 -11.57 6.98 -19.13
N LEU A 144 -12.33 7.05 -20.23
CA LEU A 144 -12.47 5.94 -21.18
C LEU A 144 -11.14 5.64 -21.89
N GLN A 145 -10.41 6.67 -22.33
CA GLN A 145 -9.12 6.49 -23.00
C GLN A 145 -8.06 5.87 -22.09
N CYS A 146 -8.04 6.21 -20.80
CA CYS A 146 -7.12 5.60 -19.85
C CYS A 146 -7.26 4.07 -19.78
N GLN A 147 -8.47 3.52 -19.93
CA GLN A 147 -8.69 2.07 -19.93
C GLN A 147 -7.96 1.36 -21.09
N THR A 148 -7.71 2.09 -22.18
CA THR A 148 -7.00 1.54 -23.35
C THR A 148 -5.51 1.36 -23.11
N ILE A 149 -4.93 1.99 -22.09
CA ILE A 149 -3.50 1.84 -21.79
C ILE A 149 -3.21 0.38 -21.45
N ALA A 150 -3.87 -0.16 -20.43
CA ALA A 150 -3.72 -1.58 -20.07
C ALA A 150 -4.23 -2.52 -21.18
N ALA A 151 -5.32 -2.16 -21.86
CA ALA A 151 -5.95 -3.05 -22.83
C ALA A 151 -5.27 -3.12 -24.21
N ARG A 152 -4.51 -2.08 -24.60
CA ARG A 152 -3.98 -1.92 -25.97
C ARG A 152 -2.52 -1.50 -26.07
N HIS A 153 -1.91 -1.00 -24.99
CA HIS A 153 -0.54 -0.48 -25.01
C HIS A 153 0.44 -1.29 -24.15
N ILE A 154 -0.06 -2.27 -23.39
CA ILE A 154 0.75 -3.21 -22.62
C ILE A 154 0.72 -4.57 -23.33
N ASP A 155 1.84 -5.30 -23.29
CA ASP A 155 1.89 -6.67 -23.78
C ASP A 155 0.81 -7.49 -23.05
N PRO A 156 -0.09 -8.19 -23.77
CA PRO A 156 -1.13 -9.00 -23.14
C PRO A 156 -0.66 -10.06 -22.13
N VAL A 157 0.62 -10.45 -22.14
CA VAL A 157 1.18 -11.35 -21.11
C VAL A 157 1.69 -10.64 -19.86
N ASP A 158 1.87 -9.32 -19.92
CA ASP A 158 2.31 -8.50 -18.80
C ASP A 158 1.11 -8.06 -17.94
N LEU A 159 1.35 -7.93 -16.64
CA LEU A 159 0.34 -7.50 -15.67
C LEU A 159 0.33 -5.97 -15.55
N ALA A 160 -0.78 -5.34 -15.92
CA ALA A 160 -1.00 -3.91 -15.72
C ALA A 160 -2.44 -3.62 -15.28
N VAL A 161 -2.58 -2.67 -14.36
CA VAL A 161 -3.88 -2.15 -13.93
C VAL A 161 -3.79 -0.62 -13.93
N ILE A 162 -4.80 0.02 -14.51
CA ILE A 162 -5.02 1.46 -14.40
C ILE A 162 -6.41 1.69 -13.82
N SER A 163 -6.51 2.56 -12.82
CA SER A 163 -7.78 2.84 -12.15
C SER A 163 -7.90 4.34 -11.88
N LEU A 164 -9.04 4.90 -12.30
CA LEU A 164 -9.43 6.27 -12.01
C LEU A 164 -10.52 6.21 -10.94
N CYS A 165 -10.09 6.24 -9.68
CA CYS A 165 -10.97 5.93 -8.56
C CYS A 165 -11.80 7.13 -8.06
N MET A 166 -11.47 8.35 -8.51
CA MET A 166 -12.14 9.58 -8.08
C MET A 166 -12.19 10.59 -9.21
N MET A 167 -13.32 11.29 -9.35
CA MET A 167 -13.50 12.43 -10.25
C MET A 167 -14.29 13.51 -9.52
N HIS A 168 -13.72 14.70 -9.38
CA HIS A 168 -14.39 15.86 -8.78
C HIS A 168 -14.54 16.93 -9.87
N ALA A 169 -15.75 17.38 -10.15
CA ALA A 169 -16.00 18.41 -11.15
C ALA A 169 -17.35 19.11 -10.91
N GLY A 170 -17.37 20.42 -11.14
CA GLY A 170 -18.55 21.25 -10.96
C GLY A 170 -18.91 21.52 -9.50
N ASP A 171 -19.68 22.58 -9.32
CA ASP A 171 -20.42 22.88 -8.11
C ASP A 171 -21.72 23.56 -8.57
N THR A 172 -22.77 23.48 -7.77
CA THR A 172 -24.03 24.18 -8.04
C THR A 172 -24.31 25.05 -6.84
N GLU A 173 -24.46 26.37 -7.03
CA GLU A 173 -25.19 27.15 -6.04
C GLU A 173 -26.68 26.80 -6.14
N THR A 174 -27.06 25.78 -5.36
CA THR A 174 -27.82 25.93 -4.10
C THR A 174 -27.38 24.86 -3.12
#